data_AF-A0A659URK3-F1
#
_entry.id   AF-A0A659URK3-F1
#
_cell.length_a   1.000
_cell.length_b   1.000
_cell.length_c   1.000
_cell.angle_alpha   90.00
_cell.angle_beta   90.00
_cell.angle_gamma   90.00
#
_symmetry.space_group_name_H-M   'P 1'
#
loop_
_entity.id
_entity.type
_entity.pdbx_description
1 polymer ?
#
loop_
_entity_poly.entity_id
_entity_poly.type
_entity_poly.pdbx_seq_one_letter_code
_entity_poly.pdbx_strand_id
1 'polypeptide(L)' 'MKTRVAVIGAGPSGLAQLRAFKSAADKGAEIPEIVCFEKQSDWGGLWNYTWRTGLDEHGDPVHGSMYRYLWSN' A
#
# COMPACT_ATOMS: atom_id res chain seq x y z
N MET A 1 23.10 5.10 14.59
CA MET A 1 22.18 5.61 13.55
C MET A 1 21.03 4.62 13.49
N LYS A 2 19.76 5.05 13.54
CA LYS A 2 18.63 4.11 13.43
C LYS A 2 18.49 3.64 11.98
N THR A 3 18.24 2.34 11.79
CA THR A 3 17.93 1.78 10.48
C THR A 3 16.62 2.39 9.96
N ARG A 4 16.56 2.72 8.67
CA ARG A 4 15.39 3.28 8.00
C ARG A 4 14.93 2.34 6.89
N VAL A 5 13.64 2.07 6.81
CA VAL A 5 13.02 1.16 5.84
C VAL A 5 11.96 1.91 5.03
N ALA A 6 12.06 1.83 3.71
CA ALA A 6 11.04 2.33 2.79
C ALA A 6 10.17 1.18 2.28
N VAL A 7 8.85 1.30 2.43
CA VAL A 7 7.86 0.38 1.86
C VAL A 7 7.21 1.08 0.67
N ILE A 8 7.33 0.50 -0.53
CA ILE A 8 6.78 1.09 -1.76
C ILE A 8 5.51 0.33 -2.13
N GLY A 9 4.37 1.02 -2.07
CA GLY A 9 3.02 0.50 -2.26
C GLY A 9 2.32 0.19 -0.94
N ALA A 10 1.10 0.70 -0.76
CA ALA A 10 0.18 0.44 0.35
C ALA A 10 -0.98 -0.47 -0.08
N GLY A 11 -0.72 -1.40 -1.02
CA GLY A 11 -1.57 -2.56 -1.25
C GLY A 11 -1.44 -3.63 -0.15
N PRO A 12 -2.13 -4.79 -0.26
CA PRO A 12 -2.14 -5.82 0.78
C PRO A 12 -0.75 -6.23 1.27
N SER A 13 0.23 -6.39 0.37
CA SER A 13 1.61 -6.75 0.74
C SER A 13 2.31 -5.66 1.57
N GLY A 14 2.19 -4.40 1.16
CA GLY A 14 2.78 -3.28 1.91
C GLY A 14 2.13 -3.09 3.27
N LEU A 15 0.79 -3.17 3.33
CA LEU A 15 0.04 -3.13 4.59
C LEU A 15 0.39 -4.31 5.51
N ALA A 16 0.59 -5.52 4.96
CA ALA A 16 1.04 -6.67 5.73
C ALA A 16 2.46 -6.45 6.29
N GLN A 17 3.36 -5.83 5.53
CA GLN A 17 4.70 -5.47 6.01
C GLN A 17 4.65 -4.45 7.15
N LEU A 18 3.81 -3.41 7.04
CA LEU A 18 3.58 -2.44 8.12
C LEU A 18 2.97 -3.11 9.35
N ARG A 19 2.00 -4.01 9.14
CA ARG A 19 1.37 -4.78 10.22
C ARG A 19 2.37 -5.71 10.92
N ALA A 20 3.31 -6.30 10.19
CA ALA A 20 4.36 -7.14 10.75
C ALA A 20 5.28 -6.32 11.68
N PHE A 21 5.73 -5.14 11.26
CA PHE A 21 6.49 -4.24 12.13
C PHE A 21 5.69 -3.81 13.36
N LYS A 22 4.42 -3.42 13.18
CA LYS A 22 3.56 -3.05 14.30
C LYS A 22 3.42 -4.20 15.31
N SER A 23 3.24 -5.42 14.82
CA SER A 23 3.12 -6.62 15.67
C SER A 23 4.43 -6.95 16.41
N ALA A 24 5.59 -6.67 15.82
CA ALA A 24 6.88 -6.81 16.50
C ALA A 24 7.07 -5.74 17.58
N ALA A 25 6.72 -4.48 17.30
CA ALA A 25 6.75 -3.40 18.27
C ALA A 25 5.81 -3.66 19.46
N ASP A 26 4.62 -4.20 19.21
CA ASP A 26 3.66 -4.59 20.27
C ASP A 26 4.18 -5.72 21.17
N LYS A 27 5.15 -6.51 20.69
CA LYS A 27 5.87 -7.52 21.47
C LYS A 27 7.13 -6.98 22.14
N GLY A 28 7.37 -5.67 22.08
CA GLY A 28 8.50 -4.99 22.71
C GLY A 28 9.80 -5.00 21.91
N ALA A 29 9.79 -5.44 20.64
CA ALA A 29 10.96 -5.37 19.79
C ALA A 29 11.27 -3.93 19.36
N GLU A 30 12.54 -3.56 19.31
CA GLU A 30 12.95 -2.31 18.66
C GLU A 30 12.78 -2.46 17.15
N ILE A 31 11.99 -1.59 16.54
CA ILE A 31 11.73 -1.55 15.10
C ILE A 31 12.44 -0.36 14.44
N PRO A 32 12.81 -0.46 13.15
CA PRO A 32 13.36 0.67 12.41
C PRO A 32 12.35 1.81 12.25
N GLU A 33 12.82 2.97 11.79
CA GLU A 33 11.94 4.00 11.24
C GLU A 33 11.39 3.49 9.90
N ILE A 34 10.08 3.59 9.72
CA ILE A 34 9.39 3.04 8.54
C ILE A 34 8.64 4.18 7.87
N VAL A 35 8.83 4.32 6.56
CA VAL A 35 8.05 5.23 5.71
C VAL A 35 7.43 4.42 4.58
N CYS A 36 6.11 4.53 4.43
CA CYS A 36 5.38 3.90 3.33
C CYS A 36 5.00 4.96 2.30
N PHE A 37 5.26 4.68 1.03
CA PHE A 37 4.89 5.53 -0.09
C PHE A 37 3.84 4.83 -0.94
N GLU A 38 2.70 5.49 -1.15
CA GLU A 38 1.63 5.07 -2.03
C GLU A 38 1.37 6.21 -3.01
N LYS A 39 1.17 5.86 -4.29
CA LYS A 39 0.87 6.86 -5.32
C LYS A 39 -0.62 7.19 -5.36
N GLN A 40 -1.47 6.22 -5.01
CA GLN A 40 -2.91 6.41 -4.94
C GLN A 40 -3.26 7.29 -3.73
N SER A 41 -4.42 7.95 -3.78
CA SER A 41 -4.91 8.80 -2.70
C SER A 41 -5.36 8.01 -1.45
N ASP A 42 -5.56 6.70 -1.58
CA ASP A 42 -5.90 5.81 -0.48
C ASP A 42 -5.25 4.43 -0.70
N TRP A 43 -5.05 3.70 0.40
CA TRP A 43 -4.46 2.36 0.41
C TRP A 43 -5.38 1.29 -0.23
N GLY A 44 -4.90 0.05 -0.29
CA GLY A 44 -5.66 -1.10 -0.81
C GLY A 44 -5.17 -1.58 -2.17
N GLY A 45 -4.34 -0.80 -2.87
CA GLY A 45 -3.71 -1.19 -4.14
C GLY A 45 -4.76 -1.58 -5.18
N LEU A 46 -4.67 -2.81 -5.71
CA LEU A 46 -5.64 -3.33 -6.67
C LEU A 46 -7.10 -3.28 -6.19
N TRP A 47 -7.33 -3.33 -4.87
CA TRP A 47 -8.67 -3.33 -4.27
C TRP A 47 -9.29 -1.93 -4.16
N ASN A 48 -8.51 -0.87 -4.40
CA ASN A 48 -9.00 0.50 -4.43
C ASN A 48 -9.53 0.85 -5.84
N TYR A 49 -10.82 0.58 -6.07
CA TYR A 49 -11.46 0.75 -7.37
C TYR A 49 -11.52 2.23 -7.80
N THR A 50 -11.22 2.49 -9.07
CA THR A 50 -11.41 3.79 -9.73
C THR A 50 -12.09 3.61 -11.09
N TRP A 51 -12.82 4.64 -11.52
CA TRP A 51 -13.42 4.69 -12.85
C TRP A 51 -12.43 5.10 -13.95
N ARG A 52 -11.27 5.66 -13.57
CA ARG A 52 -10.25 6.16 -14.51
C ARG A 52 -9.59 4.99 -15.26
N THR A 53 -9.18 5.24 -16.50
CA THR A 53 -8.45 4.30 -17.35
C THR A 53 -7.26 5.01 -18.01
N GLY A 54 -6.19 4.27 -18.33
CA GLY A 54 -4.98 4.85 -18.90
C GLY A 54 -4.16 5.59 -17.85
N LEU A 55 -4.43 6.88 -17.65
CA LEU A 55 -3.72 7.75 -16.70
C LEU A 55 -4.67 8.25 -15.59
N ASP A 56 -4.12 8.51 -14.41
CA ASP A 56 -4.83 9.13 -13.29
C ASP A 56 -4.81 10.67 -13.37
N GLU A 57 -5.25 11.33 -12.29
CA GLU A 57 -5.30 12.81 -12.21
C GLU A 57 -3.94 13.51 -12.15
N HIS A 58 -2.87 12.77 -11.89
CA HIS A 58 -1.50 13.27 -11.88
C HIS A 58 -0.75 12.93 -13.17
N GLY A 59 -1.37 12.20 -14.10
CA GLY A 59 -0.75 11.73 -15.33
C GLY A 59 0.06 10.44 -15.15
N ASP A 60 -0.06 9.77 -14.00
CA ASP A 60 0.56 8.47 -13.77
C ASP A 60 -0.31 7.33 -14.30
N PRO A 61 0.25 6.19 -14.72
CA PRO A 61 -0.55 5.05 -15.17
C PRO A 61 -1.52 4.55 -14.10
N VAL A 62 -2.80 4.33 -14.45
CA VAL A 62 -3.79 3.80 -13.49
C VAL A 62 -3.32 2.45 -12.93
N HIS A 63 -3.32 2.33 -11.60
CA HIS A 63 -2.88 1.11 -10.91
C HIS A 63 -3.92 -0.02 -10.94
N GLY A 64 -5.20 0.35 -10.83
CA GLY A 64 -6.29 -0.60 -10.64
C GLY A 64 -6.65 -1.37 -11.90
N SER A 65 -6.87 -2.67 -11.74
CA SER A 65 -7.38 -3.57 -12.79
C SER A 65 -8.71 -4.22 -12.42
N MET A 66 -9.30 -3.83 -11.28
CA MET A 66 -10.61 -4.30 -10.86
C MET A 66 -11.73 -3.55 -11.58
N TYR A 67 -12.88 -4.19 -11.71
CA TYR A 67 -14.03 -3.68 -12.46
C TYR A 67 -15.31 -3.74 -11.62
N ARG A 68 -16.33 -2.99 -12.05
CA ARG A 68 -17.66 -3.04 -11.43
C ARG A 68 -18.18 -4.48 -11.49
N TYR A 69 -18.84 -4.90 -10.41
CA TYR A 69 -19.38 -6.25 -10.25
C TYR A 69 -18.32 -7.36 -10.16
N LEU A 70 -17.07 -7.04 -9.81
CA LEU A 70 -16.05 -8.02 -9.45
C LEU A 70 -16.35 -8.64 -8.07
N TRP A 71 -16.16 -9.95 -7.94
CA TRP A 71 -16.29 -10.73 -6.71
C TRP A 71 -15.01 -11.52 -6.47
N SER A 72 -14.86 -12.08 -5.26
CA SER A 72 -13.79 -13.07 -4.99
C SER A 72 -13.93 -14.22 -6.00
N ASN A 73 -12.82 -14.57 -6.63
CA ASN A 73 -12.71 -15.79 -7.42
C ASN A 73 -12.44 -17.01 -6.53
#